data_AF-A0A7S4FIC1-F1
#
_entry.id   AF-A0A7S4FIC1-F1
#
_cell.length_a   1.000
_cell.length_b   1.000
_cell.length_c   1.000
_cell.angle_alpha   90.00
_cell.angle_beta   90.00
_cell.angle_gamma   90.00
#
_symmetry.space_group_name_H-M   'P 1'
#
loop_
_entity.id
_entity.type
_entity.pdbx_description
1 polymer ?
#
loop_
_entity_poly.entity_id
_entity_poly.type
_entity_poly.pdbx_seq_one_letter_code
_entity_poly.pdbx_strand_id
1 'polypeptide(L)'
;DTLSYWQSVRFMFKKCWPLLLGNVLEWYEFSAYGYLINEIKQNFYGGSSTTAWFVFALTFVCRPLGGVLLGWCSDRYGRKNAVLISLFGMLIATVGQGLLPTKRSSGEAAAKVGSVFMIAFRIIQGLCSGG
;
A
#
# COMPACT_ATOMS: atom_id res chain seq x y z
N ASP A 1 1.59 34.38 -26.09
CA ASP A 1 1.95 33.37 -27.11
C ASP A 1 1.44 31.98 -26.78
N THR A 2 0.60 31.42 -27.66
CA THR A 2 0.01 30.07 -27.54
C THR A 2 1.07 28.96 -27.43
N LEU A 3 2.24 29.14 -28.04
CA LEU A 3 3.38 28.20 -27.94
C LEU A 3 3.96 28.10 -26.52
N SER A 4 4.07 29.22 -25.79
CA SER A 4 4.54 29.24 -24.40
C SER A 4 3.54 28.55 -23.45
N TYR A 5 2.24 28.70 -23.71
CA TYR A 5 1.19 28.00 -22.98
C TYR A 5 1.32 26.48 -23.11
N TRP A 6 1.42 25.95 -24.34
CA TRP A 6 1.54 24.50 -24.58
C TRP A 6 2.82 23.89 -23.99
N GLN A 7 3.93 24.63 -24.00
CA GLN A 7 5.17 24.18 -23.34
C GLN A 7 4.99 24.09 -21.81
N SER A 8 4.31 25.05 -21.20
CA SER A 8 4.00 25.06 -19.76
C SER A 8 3.09 23.90 -19.38
N VAL A 9 2.06 23.63 -20.19
CA VAL A 9 1.16 22.47 -20.01
C VAL A 9 1.94 21.16 -20.08
N ARG A 10 2.79 20.98 -21.10
CA ARG A 10 3.59 19.75 -21.26
C ARG A 10 4.59 19.56 -20.11
N PHE A 11 5.16 20.66 -19.59
CA PHE A 11 6.05 20.64 -18.44
C PHE A 11 5.32 20.26 -17.15
N MET A 12 4.13 20.84 -16.91
CA MET A 12 3.28 20.48 -15.78
C MET A 12 2.87 19.01 -15.84
N PHE A 13 2.42 18.52 -16.99
CA PHE A 13 2.06 17.11 -17.17
C PHE A 13 3.22 16.17 -16.81
N LYS A 14 4.44 16.44 -17.29
CA LYS A 14 5.61 15.62 -16.96
C LYS A 14 5.94 15.61 -15.46
N LYS A 15 5.68 16.71 -14.75
CA LYS A 15 5.95 16.81 -13.30
C LYS A 15 4.84 16.21 -12.43
N CYS A 16 3.58 16.33 -12.85
CA CYS A 16 2.42 15.86 -12.09
C CYS A 16 2.11 14.38 -12.33
N TRP A 17 2.49 13.83 -13.50
CA TRP A 17 2.20 12.45 -13.86
C TRP A 17 2.64 11.39 -12.83
N PRO A 18 3.85 11.45 -12.25
CA PRO A 18 4.27 10.47 -11.24
C PRO A 18 3.43 10.51 -9.96
N LEU A 19 2.97 11.71 -9.56
CA LEU A 19 2.11 11.90 -8.39
C LEU A 19 0.74 11.29 -8.62
N LEU A 20 0.16 11.49 -9.82
CA LEU A 20 -1.11 10.89 -10.21
C LEU A 20 -1.03 9.36 -10.25
N LEU A 21 0.04 8.82 -10.84
CA LEU A 21 0.26 7.38 -10.89
C LEU A 21 0.38 6.76 -9.49
N GLY A 22 1.10 7.41 -8.58
CA GLY A 22 1.22 6.95 -7.19
C GLY A 22 -0.13 6.86 -6.50
N ASN A 23 -0.95 7.92 -6.62
CA ASN A 23 -2.30 7.93 -6.04
C ASN A 23 -3.23 6.88 -6.67
N VAL A 24 -3.17 6.70 -8.00
CA VAL A 24 -3.97 5.65 -8.68
C VAL A 24 -3.55 4.26 -8.21
N LEU A 25 -2.24 3.99 -8.11
CA LEU A 25 -1.72 2.71 -7.63
C LEU A 25 -2.21 2.42 -6.21
N GLU A 26 -2.13 3.41 -5.33
CA GLU A 26 -2.59 3.29 -3.96
C GLU A 26 -4.08 2.90 -3.88
N TRP A 27 -4.95 3.61 -4.59
CA TRP A 27 -6.38 3.29 -4.65
C TRP A 27 -6.68 1.95 -5.31
N TYR A 28 -5.88 1.56 -6.30
CA TYR A 28 -5.98 0.25 -6.93
C TYR A 28 -5.74 -0.87 -5.91
N GLU A 29 -4.74 -0.75 -5.04
CA GLU A 29 -4.44 -1.79 -4.04
C GLU A 29 -5.52 -1.92 -2.97
N PHE A 30 -6.09 -0.80 -2.51
CA PHE A 30 -7.22 -0.83 -1.59
C PHE A 30 -8.43 -1.52 -2.21
N SER A 31 -8.71 -1.21 -3.47
CA SER A 31 -9.82 -1.80 -4.22
C SER A 31 -9.60 -3.30 -4.44
N ALA A 32 -8.38 -3.71 -4.80
CA ALA A 32 -8.02 -5.11 -5.00
C ALA A 32 -8.19 -5.94 -3.72
N TYR A 33 -7.78 -5.42 -2.55
CA TYR A 33 -8.01 -6.12 -1.29
C TYR A 33 -9.50 -6.23 -0.94
N GLY A 34 -10.26 -5.15 -1.12
CA GLY A 34 -11.71 -5.16 -0.88
C GLY A 34 -12.42 -6.20 -1.76
N TYR A 35 -11.99 -6.32 -3.01
CA TYR A 35 -12.49 -7.34 -3.93
C TYR A 35 -12.14 -8.78 -3.47
N LEU A 36 -10.92 -8.99 -3.00
CA LEU A 36 -10.41 -10.30 -2.57
C LEU A 36 -10.75 -10.66 -1.12
N ILE A 37 -11.53 -9.85 -0.41
CA ILE A 37 -11.72 -10.00 1.04
C ILE A 37 -12.34 -11.34 1.45
N ASN A 38 -13.21 -11.91 0.61
CA ASN A 38 -13.83 -13.21 0.85
C ASN A 38 -12.80 -14.35 0.80
N GLU A 39 -11.90 -14.31 -0.18
CA GLU A 39 -10.80 -15.27 -0.32
C GLU A 39 -9.81 -15.14 0.83
N ILE A 40 -9.48 -13.91 1.20
CA ILE A 40 -8.55 -13.60 2.29
C ILE A 40 -9.10 -14.11 3.63
N LYS A 41 -10.38 -13.83 3.90
CA LYS A 41 -11.08 -14.32 5.09
C LYS A 41 -11.00 -15.84 5.22
N GLN A 42 -11.24 -16.58 4.13
CA GLN A 42 -11.22 -18.05 4.17
C GLN A 42 -9.80 -18.60 4.32
N ASN A 43 -8.85 -18.05 3.56
CA ASN A 43 -7.49 -18.59 3.46
C ASN A 43 -6.56 -18.20 4.62
N PHE A 44 -6.84 -17.10 5.32
CA PHE A 44 -5.98 -16.59 6.40
C PHE A 44 -6.71 -16.55 7.75
N TYR A 45 -7.94 -16.05 7.79
CA TYR A 45 -8.64 -15.78 9.05
C TYR A 45 -9.74 -16.79 9.41
N GLY A 46 -9.73 -17.98 8.79
CA GLY A 46 -10.63 -19.09 9.14
C GLY A 46 -12.11 -18.74 9.00
N GLY A 47 -12.48 -17.82 8.11
CA GLY A 47 -13.87 -17.42 7.90
C GLY A 47 -14.32 -16.19 8.72
N SER A 48 -13.44 -15.58 9.53
CA SER A 48 -13.80 -14.35 10.27
C SER A 48 -13.87 -13.13 9.34
N SER A 49 -15.08 -12.64 9.07
CA SER A 49 -15.31 -11.41 8.28
C SER A 49 -14.79 -10.19 9.03
N THR A 50 -15.10 -10.15 10.32
CA THR A 50 -14.69 -9.10 11.25
C THR A 50 -13.18 -8.90 11.20
N THR A 51 -12.39 -9.97 11.30
CA THR A 51 -10.92 -9.86 11.28
C THR A 51 -10.39 -9.33 9.95
N ALA A 52 -10.90 -9.82 8.80
CA ALA A 52 -10.46 -9.36 7.49
C ALA A 52 -10.73 -7.85 7.27
N TRP A 53 -11.92 -7.38 7.67
CA TRP A 53 -12.25 -5.95 7.61
C TRP A 53 -11.49 -5.11 8.64
N PHE A 54 -11.19 -5.64 9.83
CA PHE A 54 -10.33 -4.95 10.79
C PHE A 54 -8.92 -4.75 10.25
N VAL A 55 -8.36 -5.76 9.57
CA VAL A 55 -7.03 -5.65 8.95
C VAL A 55 -7.04 -4.61 7.82
N PHE A 56 -8.14 -4.50 7.07
CA PHE A 56 -8.32 -3.41 6.11
C PHE A 56 -8.38 -2.03 6.80
N ALA A 57 -9.18 -1.89 7.85
CA ALA A 57 -9.33 -0.65 8.61
C ALA A 57 -8.03 -0.21 9.30
N LEU A 58 -7.22 -1.17 9.77
CA LEU A 58 -5.92 -0.92 10.38
C LEU A 58 -5.01 -0.12 9.45
N THR A 59 -5.04 -0.40 8.14
CA THR A 59 -4.26 0.34 7.14
C THR A 59 -4.59 1.84 7.16
N PHE A 60 -5.86 2.22 7.38
CA PHE A 60 -6.27 3.62 7.49
C PHE A 60 -5.77 4.28 8.78
N VAL A 61 -5.74 3.54 9.88
CA VAL A 61 -5.20 4.03 11.16
C VAL A 61 -3.67 4.24 11.07
N CYS A 62 -2.97 3.41 10.31
CA CYS A 62 -1.53 3.56 10.11
C CYS A 62 -1.15 4.75 9.21
N ARG A 63 -2.05 5.24 8.35
CA ARG A 63 -1.73 6.34 7.42
C ARG A 63 -1.26 7.64 8.09
N PRO A 64 -1.94 8.19 9.11
CA PRO A 64 -1.43 9.37 9.83
C PRO A 64 -0.02 9.19 10.38
N LEU A 65 0.29 8.00 10.91
CA LEU A 65 1.63 7.67 11.41
C LEU A 65 2.64 7.63 10.26
N GLY A 66 2.24 7.08 9.12
CA GLY A 66 3.01 7.09 7.87
C GLY A 66 3.38 8.50 7.42
N GLY A 67 2.41 9.41 7.41
CA GLY A 67 2.62 10.80 7.00
C GLY A 67 3.57 11.56 7.92
N VAL A 68 3.53 11.30 9.23
CA VAL A 68 4.51 11.89 10.17
C VAL A 68 5.92 11.34 9.91
N LEU A 69 6.06 10.03 9.75
CA LEU A 69 7.36 9.38 9.54
C LEU A 69 8.00 9.74 8.20
N LEU A 70 7.23 9.66 7.11
CA LEU A 70 7.69 9.99 5.78
C LEU A 70 7.84 11.50 5.57
N GLY A 71 7.02 12.31 6.23
CA GLY A 71 7.19 13.77 6.30
C GLY A 71 8.53 14.14 6.94
N TRP A 72 8.82 13.58 8.12
CA TRP A 72 10.12 13.76 8.78
C TRP A 72 11.28 13.25 7.92
N CYS A 73 11.12 12.12 7.24
CA CYS A 73 12.12 11.58 6.32
C CYS A 73 12.34 12.51 5.12
N SER A 74 11.26 13.08 4.56
CA SER A 74 11.29 14.04 3.45
C SER A 74 12.05 15.31 3.85
N ASP A 75 11.83 15.81 5.06
CA ASP A 75 12.47 17.03 5.56
C ASP A 75 13.97 16.82 5.82
N ARG A 76 14.37 15.62 6.29
CA ARG A 76 15.78 15.34 6.65
C ARG A 76 16.63 14.77 5.52
N TYR A 77 16.06 13.90 4.69
CA TYR A 77 16.78 13.15 3.64
C TYR A 77 16.36 13.56 2.22
N GLY A 78 15.44 14.53 2.10
CA GLY A 78 14.96 15.08 0.85
C GLY A 78 13.76 14.34 0.27
N ARG A 79 12.85 15.10 -0.37
CA ARG A 79 11.57 14.62 -0.90
C ARG A 79 11.67 13.43 -1.85
N LYS A 80 12.72 13.38 -2.69
CA LYS A 80 12.92 12.28 -3.64
C LYS A 80 13.12 10.93 -2.92
N ASN A 81 13.83 10.93 -1.80
CA ASN A 81 14.13 9.70 -1.06
C ASN A 81 12.89 9.20 -0.32
N ALA A 82 12.12 10.09 0.30
CA ALA A 82 10.85 9.73 0.94
C ALA A 82 9.86 9.06 -0.04
N VAL A 83 9.72 9.63 -1.24
CA VAL A 83 8.87 9.06 -2.30
C VAL A 83 9.37 7.67 -2.73
N LEU A 84 10.68 7.48 -2.90
CA LEU A 84 11.24 6.18 -3.27
C LEU A 84 11.03 5.14 -2.16
N ILE A 85 11.24 5.51 -0.89
CA ILE A 85 11.03 4.63 0.27
C ILE A 85 9.57 4.17 0.34
N SER A 86 8.62 5.09 0.17
CA SER A 86 7.19 4.75 0.12
C SER A 86 6.89 3.77 -1.02
N LEU A 87 7.35 4.07 -2.23
CA LEU A 87 7.09 3.23 -3.41
C LEU A 87 7.67 1.82 -3.26
N PHE A 88 8.93 1.69 -2.82
CA PHE A 88 9.55 0.39 -2.60
C PHE A 88 8.91 -0.36 -1.42
N GLY A 89 8.53 0.34 -0.36
CA GLY A 89 7.83 -0.25 0.78
C GLY A 89 6.48 -0.83 0.39
N MET A 90 5.69 -0.11 -0.42
CA MET A 90 4.44 -0.64 -1.00
C MET A 90 4.71 -1.85 -1.88
N LEU A 91 5.67 -1.77 -2.82
CA LEU A 91 5.98 -2.88 -3.72
C LEU A 91 6.36 -4.16 -2.97
N ILE A 92 7.21 -4.04 -1.95
CA ILE A 92 7.60 -5.18 -1.10
C ILE A 92 6.40 -5.73 -0.35
N ALA A 93 5.54 -4.86 0.19
CA ALA A 93 4.34 -5.29 0.91
C ALA A 93 3.36 -6.04 0.00
N THR A 94 3.14 -5.57 -1.22
CA THR A 94 2.24 -6.19 -2.20
C THR A 94 2.76 -7.54 -2.69
N VAL A 95 4.03 -7.58 -3.11
CA VAL A 95 4.66 -8.83 -3.55
C VAL A 95 4.70 -9.82 -2.38
N GLY A 96 5.03 -9.34 -1.19
CA GLY A 96 5.01 -10.10 0.05
C GLY A 96 3.66 -10.72 0.33
N GLN A 97 2.56 -9.96 0.21
CA GLN A 97 1.19 -10.46 0.39
C GLN A 97 0.84 -11.58 -0.60
N GLY A 98 1.30 -11.47 -1.85
CA GLY A 98 1.07 -12.51 -2.88
C GLY A 98 1.83 -13.81 -2.64
N LEU A 99 2.97 -13.76 -1.96
CA LEU A 99 3.81 -14.92 -1.65
C LEU A 99 3.43 -15.64 -0.34
N LEU A 100 2.40 -15.17 0.36
CA LEU A 100 2.02 -15.74 1.65
C LEU A 100 1.44 -17.16 1.50
N PRO A 101 1.83 -18.10 2.40
CA PRO A 101 1.26 -19.44 2.41
C PRO A 101 -0.21 -19.38 2.80
N THR A 102 -1.07 -20.03 2.00
CA THR A 102 -2.52 -20.10 2.24
C THR A 102 -2.90 -21.38 2.98
N LYS A 103 -4.04 -21.38 3.69
CA LYS A 103 -4.60 -22.59 4.32
C LYS A 103 -4.68 -23.77 3.35
N ARG A 104 -5.08 -23.52 2.10
CA ARG A 104 -5.23 -24.55 1.06
C ARG A 104 -3.91 -25.17 0.62
N SER A 105 -2.82 -24.41 0.64
CA SER A 105 -1.52 -24.87 0.13
C SER A 105 -0.59 -25.46 1.20
N SER A 106 -0.65 -24.95 2.43
CA SER A 106 0.41 -25.23 3.43
C SER A 106 -0.12 -25.68 4.80
N GLY A 107 -1.44 -25.89 4.92
CA GLY A 107 -2.08 -26.30 6.17
C GLY A 107 -2.26 -25.14 7.17
N GLU A 108 -2.95 -25.42 8.28
CA GLU A 108 -3.42 -24.37 9.20
C GLU A 108 -2.28 -23.64 9.95
N ALA A 109 -1.21 -24.35 10.30
CA ALA A 109 -0.09 -23.75 11.05
C ALA A 109 0.66 -22.72 10.20
N ALA A 110 0.95 -23.04 8.93
CA ALA A 110 1.60 -22.12 8.01
C ALA A 110 0.72 -20.91 7.67
N ALA A 111 -0.59 -21.11 7.55
CA ALA A 111 -1.54 -20.02 7.31
C ALA A 111 -1.64 -19.04 8.49
N LYS A 112 -1.46 -19.49 9.74
CA LYS A 112 -1.37 -18.59 10.90
C LYS A 112 -0.17 -17.67 10.81
N VAL A 113 1.00 -18.22 10.43
CA VAL A 113 2.21 -17.41 10.17
C VAL A 113 1.95 -16.43 9.03
N GLY A 114 1.35 -16.91 7.93
CA GLY A 114 0.98 -16.06 6.79
C GLY A 114 0.04 -14.91 7.18
N SER A 115 -0.91 -15.16 8.08
CA SER A 115 -1.86 -14.14 8.57
C SER A 115 -1.19 -13.02 9.37
N VAL A 116 -0.16 -13.35 10.17
CA VAL A 116 0.63 -12.35 10.91
C VAL A 116 1.44 -11.49 9.94
N PHE A 117 2.09 -12.10 8.95
CA PHE A 117 2.82 -11.35 7.93
C PHE A 117 1.90 -10.52 7.04
N MET A 118 0.68 -10.99 6.74
CA MET A 118 -0.34 -10.19 6.05
C MET A 118 -0.61 -8.89 6.81
N ILE A 119 -0.80 -8.96 8.13
CA ILE A 119 -1.03 -7.78 8.98
C ILE A 119 0.20 -6.87 8.97
N ALA A 120 1.41 -7.42 9.08
CA ALA A 120 2.63 -6.64 9.01
C ALA A 120 2.76 -5.89 7.67
N PHE A 121 2.51 -6.57 6.55
CA PHE A 121 2.50 -5.93 5.23
C PHE A 121 1.41 -4.87 5.11
N ARG A 122 0.24 -5.09 5.72
CA ARG A 122 -0.86 -4.09 5.76
C ARG A 122 -0.50 -2.84 6.53
N ILE A 123 0.26 -2.99 7.62
CA ILE A 123 0.80 -1.86 8.38
C ILE A 123 1.83 -1.11 7.53
N ILE A 124 2.80 -1.81 6.94
CA ILE A 124 3.81 -1.19 6.05
C ILE A 124 3.14 -0.42 4.92
N GLN A 125 2.15 -1.03 4.26
CA GLN A 125 1.42 -0.42 3.16
C GLN A 125 0.66 0.84 3.62
N GLY A 126 0.04 0.82 4.80
CA GLY A 126 -0.61 1.99 5.39
C GLY A 126 0.37 3.10 5.76
N LEU A 127 1.54 2.75 6.30
CA LEU A 127 2.61 3.72 6.58
C LEU A 127 3.14 4.36 5.29
N CYS A 128 3.35 3.57 4.23
CA CYS A 128 3.82 4.09 2.95
C CYS A 128 2.78 4.99 2.27
N SER A 129 1.50 4.63 2.37
CA SER A 129 0.35 5.36 1.80
C SER A 129 0.04 6.68 2.52
N GLY A 130 0.61 6.91 3.69
CA GLY A 130 0.42 8.15 4.44
C GLY A 130 1.32 9.31 4.05
N GLY A 131 2.41 9.08 3.31
CA GLY A 131 3.47 10.07 3.07
C GLY A 131 3.71 10.47 1.63
#